data_AF-A0A8T4UVW6-F1
#
_entry.id   AF-A0A8T4UVW6-F1
#
_cell.length_a   1.000
_cell.length_b   1.000
_cell.length_c   1.000
_cell.angle_alpha   90.00
_cell.angle_beta   90.00
_cell.angle_gamma   90.00
#
_symmetry.space_group_name_H-M   'P 1'
#
loop_
_entity.id
_entity.type
_entity.pdbx_description
1 polymer ?
#
loop_
_entity_poly.entity_id
_entity_poly.type
_entity_poly.pdbx_seq_one_letter_code
_entity_poly.pdbx_strand_id
1 'polypeptide(L)'
;MNSWDELAQTEIKGKAKFLKAFSDIIERVRKDTLKLKLGENERKDYFIIVEENRLNSYFIHVVPKQVYQLFKEMQVNNPNAVLGFSVLAGRHKDKDVRVSCFGIKCNLLGKALFSKKDL
;
A
#
# COMPACT_ATOMS: atom_id res chain seq x y z
N MET A 1 -23.00 7.53 -5.73
CA MET A 1 -22.16 6.31 -5.75
C MET A 1 -21.19 6.43 -4.60
N ASN A 2 -21.03 5.42 -3.75
CA ASN A 2 -20.09 5.54 -2.63
C ASN A 2 -18.65 5.27 -3.13
N SER A 3 -17.63 5.70 -2.38
CA SER A 3 -16.23 5.55 -2.79
C SER A 3 -15.80 4.08 -2.99
N TRP A 4 -16.49 3.11 -2.37
CA TRP A 4 -16.22 1.69 -2.55
C TRP A 4 -16.69 1.17 -3.91
N ASP A 5 -17.86 1.60 -4.36
CA ASP A 5 -18.41 1.27 -5.68
C ASP A 5 -17.50 1.82 -6.78
N GLU A 6 -17.00 3.05 -6.60
CA GLU A 6 -16.05 3.67 -7.53
C GLU A 6 -14.72 2.91 -7.59
N LEU A 7 -14.18 2.51 -6.43
CA LEU A 7 -12.95 1.71 -6.37
C LEU A 7 -13.13 0.36 -7.07
N ALA A 8 -14.29 -0.28 -6.90
CA ALA A 8 -14.59 -1.59 -7.49
C ALA A 8 -14.68 -1.54 -9.02
N GLN A 9 -15.15 -0.41 -9.58
CA GLN A 9 -15.26 -0.19 -11.03
C GLN A 9 -13.98 0.35 -11.67
N THR A 10 -13.06 0.90 -10.87
CA THR A 10 -11.84 1.51 -11.39
C THR A 10 -10.83 0.47 -11.87
N GLU A 11 -10.51 0.50 -13.16
CA GLU A 11 -9.43 -0.30 -13.71
C GLU A 11 -8.07 0.42 -13.61
N ILE A 12 -7.24 -0.03 -12.68
CA ILE A 12 -5.88 0.48 -12.52
C ILE A 12 -4.97 -0.02 -13.65
N LYS A 13 -4.43 0.89 -14.46
CA LYS A 13 -3.55 0.55 -15.59
C LYS A 13 -2.10 0.36 -15.13
N GLY A 14 -1.38 -0.57 -15.75
CA GLY A 14 0.05 -0.78 -15.50
C GLY A 14 0.38 -1.41 -14.14
N LYS A 15 -0.49 -2.30 -13.65
CA LYS A 15 -0.44 -2.91 -12.30
C LYS A 15 0.92 -3.49 -11.91
N ALA A 16 1.67 -4.04 -12.87
CA ALA A 16 2.97 -4.68 -12.65
C ALA A 16 3.95 -3.79 -11.86
N LYS A 17 4.00 -2.47 -12.15
CA LYS A 17 4.92 -1.57 -11.45
C LYS A 17 4.54 -1.33 -10.00
N PHE A 18 3.24 -1.35 -9.68
CA PHE A 18 2.76 -1.21 -8.31
C PHE A 18 2.98 -2.50 -7.52
N LEU A 19 2.79 -3.66 -8.16
CA LEU A 19 3.11 -4.97 -7.58
C LEU A 19 4.61 -5.11 -7.27
N LYS A 20 5.47 -4.64 -8.19
CA LYS A 20 6.92 -4.58 -7.97
C LYS A 20 7.28 -3.67 -6.80
N ALA A 21 6.77 -2.43 -6.79
CA ALA A 21 7.00 -1.50 -5.69
C ALA A 21 6.52 -2.05 -4.34
N PHE A 22 5.35 -2.69 -4.31
CA PHE A 22 4.79 -3.34 -3.12
C PHE A 22 5.72 -4.44 -2.58
N SER A 23 6.18 -5.33 -3.46
CA SER A 23 7.06 -6.45 -3.09
C SER A 23 8.44 -5.95 -2.63
N ASP A 24 9.00 -4.97 -3.34
CA ASP A 24 10.28 -4.34 -3.00
C ASP A 24 10.24 -3.68 -1.62
N ILE A 25 9.15 -2.97 -1.29
CA ILE A 25 8.99 -2.35 0.03
C ILE A 25 8.96 -3.43 1.12
N ILE A 26 8.19 -4.51 0.92
CA ILE A 26 8.09 -5.61 1.89
C ILE A 26 9.46 -6.24 2.12
N GLU A 27 10.20 -6.54 1.07
CA GLU A 27 11.55 -7.11 1.18
C GLU A 27 12.51 -6.15 1.89
N ARG A 28 12.42 -4.85 1.64
CA ARG A 28 13.26 -3.86 2.33
C ARG A 28 12.92 -3.71 3.81
N VAL A 29 11.64 -3.80 4.17
CA VAL A 29 11.20 -3.84 5.58
C VAL A 29 11.73 -5.09 6.27
N ARG A 30 11.57 -6.27 5.64
CA ARG A 30 12.08 -7.55 6.18
C ARG A 30 13.58 -7.55 6.44
N LYS A 31 14.34 -6.88 5.57
CA LYS A 31 15.80 -6.74 5.68
C LYS A 31 16.25 -5.57 6.57
N ASP A 32 15.30 -4.82 7.14
CA ASP A 32 15.55 -3.59 7.91
C ASP A 32 16.41 -2.54 7.15
N THR A 33 16.20 -2.44 5.83
CA THR A 33 16.92 -1.51 4.94
C THR A 33 16.07 -0.31 4.53
N LEU A 34 14.81 -0.27 4.95
CA LEU A 34 13.90 0.82 4.63
C LEU A 34 13.94 1.89 5.74
N LYS A 35 14.43 3.08 5.41
CA LYS A 35 14.25 4.25 6.28
C LYS A 35 12.80 4.73 6.20
N LEU A 36 12.05 4.57 7.29
CA LEU A 36 10.69 5.09 7.40
C LEU A 36 10.71 6.59 7.64
N LYS A 37 10.04 7.34 6.77
CA LYS A 37 9.79 8.78 6.92
C LYS A 37 8.30 9.01 6.69
N LEU A 38 7.61 9.52 7.71
CA LEU A 38 6.18 9.83 7.65
C LEU A 38 5.88 10.85 6.55
N GLY A 39 4.69 10.74 5.98
CA GLY A 39 4.18 11.61 4.94
C GLY A 39 4.14 10.95 3.56
N GLU A 40 3.92 11.80 2.57
CA GLU A 40 3.66 11.38 1.19
C GLU A 40 4.90 11.59 0.33
N ASN A 41 5.29 10.55 -0.39
CA ASN A 41 6.44 10.56 -1.27
C ASN A 41 5.96 10.28 -2.70
N GLU A 42 5.93 11.32 -3.52
CA GLU A 42 5.52 11.21 -4.91
C GLU A 42 6.55 10.40 -5.74
N ARG A 43 6.04 9.55 -6.62
CA ARG A 43 6.77 8.91 -7.71
C ARG A 43 6.04 9.20 -9.02
N LYS A 44 6.66 8.84 -10.15
CA LYS A 44 6.12 9.11 -11.49
C LYS A 44 4.63 8.69 -11.61
N ASP A 45 4.30 7.46 -11.21
CA ASP A 45 3.00 6.84 -11.44
C ASP A 45 2.16 6.59 -10.17
N TYR A 46 2.75 6.75 -8.99
CA TYR A 46 2.13 6.41 -7.70
C TYR A 46 2.72 7.27 -6.58
N PHE A 47 2.06 7.24 -5.43
CA PHE A 47 2.56 7.75 -4.17
C PHE A 47 2.97 6.61 -3.26
N ILE A 48 4.02 6.83 -2.47
CA ILE A 48 4.30 6.03 -1.27
C ILE A 48 3.88 6.88 -0.09
N ILE A 49 2.85 6.45 0.62
CA ILE A 49 2.33 7.15 1.80
C ILE A 49 2.73 6.36 3.01
N VAL A 50 3.46 6.99 3.93
CA VAL A 50 3.85 6.38 5.20
C VAL A 50 3.12 7.11 6.31
N GLU A 51 2.29 6.38 7.03
CA GLU A 51 1.52 6.91 8.14
C GLU A 51 1.70 6.04 9.38
N GLU A 52 1.43 6.64 10.53
CA GLU A 52 1.36 5.93 11.79
C GLU A 52 -0.09 5.98 12.26
N ASN A 53 -0.70 4.81 12.47
CA ASN A 53 -2.12 4.73 12.77
C ASN A 53 -2.41 4.67 14.29
N ARG A 54 -3.68 4.80 14.65
CA ARG A 54 -4.19 4.34 15.95
C ARG A 54 -4.07 2.81 15.96
N LEU A 55 -3.43 2.22 16.98
CA LEU A 55 -2.90 0.83 17.09
C LEU A 55 -1.37 0.70 16.95
N ASN A 56 -0.63 1.82 17.01
CA ASN A 56 0.84 1.82 17.20
C ASN A 56 1.59 1.02 16.12
N SER A 57 1.10 1.09 14.88
CA SER A 57 1.70 0.45 13.71
C SER A 57 2.03 1.47 12.63
N TYR A 58 3.10 1.21 11.88
CA TYR A 58 3.40 1.93 10.65
C TYR A 58 2.65 1.29 9.48
N PHE A 59 2.03 2.13 8.66
CA PHE A 59 1.43 1.72 7.40
C PHE A 59 2.17 2.37 6.24
N ILE A 60 2.49 1.55 5.23
CA ILE A 60 3.10 1.97 3.99
C ILE A 60 2.14 1.63 2.86
N HIS A 61 1.57 2.64 2.22
CA HIS A 61 0.63 2.48 1.12
C HIS A 61 1.33 2.80 -0.19
N VAL A 62 1.25 1.87 -1.15
CA VAL A 62 1.49 2.15 -2.56
C VAL A 62 0.16 2.57 -3.18
N VAL A 63 0.04 3.83 -3.60
CA VAL A 63 -1.22 4.40 -4.10
C VAL A 63 -1.03 4.90 -5.53
N PRO A 64 -1.60 4.23 -6.55
CA PRO A 64 -1.56 4.72 -7.92
C PRO A 64 -2.21 6.10 -8.04
N LYS A 65 -1.60 7.01 -8.82
CA LYS A 65 -2.12 8.38 -9.00
C LYS A 65 -3.57 8.43 -9.47
N GLN A 66 -3.97 7.43 -10.26
CA GLN A 66 -5.32 7.25 -10.81
C GLN A 66 -6.41 7.18 -9.73
N VAL A 67 -6.09 6.64 -8.56
CA VAL A 67 -7.04 6.43 -7.45
C VAL A 67 -6.62 7.19 -6.19
N TYR A 68 -5.71 8.16 -6.33
CA TYR A 68 -5.18 8.89 -5.17
C TYR A 68 -6.25 9.75 -4.50
N GLN A 69 -7.08 10.47 -5.27
CA GLN A 69 -8.17 11.25 -4.67
C GLN A 69 -9.16 10.35 -3.92
N LEU A 70 -9.54 9.23 -4.52
CA LEU A 70 -10.39 8.22 -3.90
C LEU A 70 -9.78 7.66 -2.60
N PHE A 71 -8.47 7.42 -2.59
CA PHE A 71 -7.74 7.04 -1.37
C PHE A 71 -7.88 8.10 -0.27
N LYS A 72 -7.67 9.39 -0.59
CA LYS A 72 -7.77 10.49 0.38
C LYS A 72 -9.20 10.65 0.92
N GLU A 73 -10.21 10.56 0.06
CA GLU A 73 -11.61 10.60 0.47
C GLU A 73 -11.96 9.45 1.41
N MET A 74 -11.55 8.22 1.06
CA MET A 74 -11.81 7.07 1.92
C MET A 74 -11.03 7.15 3.23
N GLN A 75 -9.82 7.73 3.23
CA GLN A 75 -9.01 7.92 4.43
C GLN A 75 -9.73 8.82 5.45
N VAL A 76 -10.43 9.86 4.96
CA VAL A 76 -11.21 10.78 5.80
C VAL A 76 -12.53 10.15 6.24
N ASN A 77 -13.26 9.54 5.31
CA ASN A 77 -14.64 9.09 5.55
C ASN A 77 -14.72 7.70 6.21
N ASN A 78 -13.72 6.85 5.98
CA ASN A 78 -13.69 5.45 6.41
C ASN A 78 -12.30 5.04 6.95
N PRO A 79 -11.71 5.77 7.92
CA PRO A 79 -10.31 5.62 8.32
C PRO A 79 -9.95 4.20 8.79
N ASN A 80 -10.88 3.48 9.43
CA ASN A 80 -10.65 2.11 9.88
C ASN A 80 -10.71 1.08 8.75
N ALA A 81 -11.55 1.31 7.73
CA ALA A 81 -11.80 0.35 6.65
C ALA A 81 -10.81 0.48 5.49
N VAL A 82 -10.24 1.67 5.26
CA VAL A 82 -9.16 1.89 4.28
C VAL A 82 -7.92 1.03 4.54
N LEU A 83 -7.71 0.61 5.79
CA LEU A 83 -6.62 -0.26 6.20
C LEU A 83 -6.81 -1.72 5.72
N GLY A 84 -7.97 -2.06 5.14
CA GLY A 84 -8.55 -3.40 4.99
C GLY A 84 -7.78 -4.46 4.20
N PHE A 85 -6.74 -4.11 3.43
CA PHE A 85 -5.78 -5.13 2.96
C PHE A 85 -4.35 -4.63 3.11
N SER A 86 -3.68 -5.14 4.14
CA SER A 86 -2.26 -4.92 4.36
C SER A 86 -1.58 -6.23 4.77
N VAL A 87 -0.30 -6.33 4.44
CA VAL A 87 0.56 -7.45 4.80
C VAL A 87 1.47 -7.00 5.93
N LEU A 88 1.52 -7.78 7.01
CA LEU A 88 2.52 -7.61 8.05
C LEU A 88 3.90 -7.95 7.46
N ALA A 89 4.73 -6.93 7.30
CA ALA A 89 6.03 -7.04 6.61
C ALA A 89 7.20 -7.20 7.59
N GLY A 90 7.04 -6.74 8.83
CA GLY A 90 8.08 -6.79 9.85
C GLY A 90 7.76 -5.85 11.01
N ARG A 91 8.81 -5.43 11.73
CA ARG A 91 8.72 -4.47 12.83
C ARG A 91 9.77 -3.38 12.70
N HIS A 92 9.46 -2.17 13.15
CA HIS A 92 10.37 -1.04 13.24
C HIS A 92 10.16 -0.35 14.59
N LYS A 93 11.23 -0.22 15.41
CA LYS A 93 11.16 0.37 16.75
C LYS A 93 10.00 -0.20 17.59
N ASP A 94 9.92 -1.53 17.65
CA ASP A 94 8.88 -2.30 18.34
C ASP A 94 7.45 -2.15 17.82
N LYS A 95 7.23 -1.42 16.72
CA LYS A 95 5.93 -1.27 16.06
C LYS A 95 5.83 -2.16 14.83
N ASP A 96 4.66 -2.73 14.59
CA ASP A 96 4.40 -3.49 13.37
C ASP A 96 4.48 -2.57 12.15
N VAL A 97 5.05 -3.07 11.06
CA VAL A 97 5.07 -2.40 9.75
C VAL A 97 4.18 -3.18 8.81
N ARG A 98 3.13 -2.51 8.34
CA ARG A 98 2.12 -3.06 7.43
C ARG A 98 2.25 -2.39 6.07
N VAL A 99 2.25 -3.18 5.01
CA VAL A 99 2.37 -2.68 3.64
C VAL A 99 1.10 -3.00 2.87
N SER A 100 0.57 -2.04 2.12
CA SER A 100 -0.61 -2.20 1.28
C SER A 100 -0.38 -1.60 -0.11
N CYS A 101 -1.23 -2.00 -1.07
CA CYS A 101 -1.25 -1.43 -2.40
C CYS A 101 -2.70 -1.13 -2.79
N PHE A 102 -3.07 0.14 -2.80
CA PHE A 102 -4.46 0.57 -2.91
C PHE A 102 -5.04 0.30 -4.31
N GLY A 103 -6.28 -0.19 -4.35
CA GLY A 103 -7.03 -0.53 -5.57
C GLY A 103 -6.47 -1.70 -6.39
N ILE A 104 -5.45 -2.40 -5.90
CA ILE A 104 -4.97 -3.65 -6.50
C ILE A 104 -5.61 -4.83 -5.79
N LYS A 105 -6.17 -5.77 -6.57
CA LYS A 105 -6.84 -6.97 -6.04
C LYS A 105 -5.87 -7.82 -5.19
N CYS A 106 -6.35 -8.30 -4.05
CA CYS A 106 -5.57 -9.07 -3.07
C CYS A 106 -4.90 -10.32 -3.67
N ASN A 107 -5.55 -10.99 -4.61
CA ASN A 107 -4.99 -12.17 -5.28
C ASN A 107 -3.73 -11.84 -6.10
N LEU A 108 -3.65 -10.64 -6.67
CA LEU A 108 -2.45 -10.19 -7.39
C LEU A 108 -1.32 -9.84 -6.41
N LEU A 109 -1.66 -9.22 -5.28
CA LEU A 109 -0.69 -8.91 -4.23
C LEU A 109 -0.10 -10.17 -3.61
N GLY A 110 -0.94 -11.17 -3.34
CA GLY A 110 -0.49 -12.48 -2.87
C GLY A 110 0.50 -13.12 -3.85
N LYS A 111 0.15 -13.17 -5.15
CA LYS A 111 1.06 -13.71 -6.18
C LYS A 111 2.41 -12.98 -6.23
N ALA A 112 2.40 -11.66 -6.13
CA ALA A 112 3.63 -10.86 -6.17
C ALA A 112 4.60 -11.19 -5.03
N LEU A 113 4.11 -11.64 -3.87
CA LEU A 113 4.93 -12.01 -2.71
C LEU A 113 5.57 -13.39 -2.80
N PHE A 114 4.91 -14.33 -3.49
CA PHE A 114 5.36 -15.72 -3.57
C PHE A 114 6.01 -16.08 -4.91
N SER A 115 5.95 -15.17 -5.88
CA SER A 115 6.67 -15.31 -7.15
C SER A 115 8.17 -15.17 -6.90
N LYS A 116 8.80 -16.23 -6.40
CA LYS A 116 10.26 -16.38 -6.41
C LYS A 116 10.72 -16.27 -7.86
N LYS A 117 11.38 -15.16 -8.19
CA LYS A 117 12.14 -14.94 -9.45
C LYS A 117 11.31 -15.18 -10.72
N ASP A 118 10.72 -14.14 -11.29
CA ASP A 118 10.48 -13.98 -12.76
C ASP A 118 9.78 -12.63 -13.02
N LEU A 119 10.39 -11.54 -12.54
CA LEU A 119 10.08 -10.14 -12.90
C LEU A 119 11.36 -9.36 -13.16
#